data_AF-A0A7C7S0A2-F1
#
_entry.id   AF-A0A7C7S0A2-F1
#
_cell.length_a   1.000
_cell.length_b   1.000
_cell.length_c   1.000
_cell.angle_alpha   90.00
_cell.angle_beta   90.00
_cell.angle_gamma   90.00
#
_symmetry.space_group_name_H-M   'P 1'
#
loop_
_entity.id
_entity.type
_entity.pdbx_description
1 polymer ?
#
loop_
_entity_poly.entity_id
_entity_poly.type
_entity_poly.pdbx_seq_one_letter_code
_entity_poly.pdbx_strand_id
1 'polypeptide(L)'
;MNEFDLLRMDPEMEGPGEALLLARSPVFKIRYTLDGDLEMGCTVGCIFCYYRWVPVSRPYFGTGRLRPMASPQEMTTFLLNSRLFDDNAILILGARGDASMYPDDLLKFLEIFPGPNLVLALHRPAADEHILTAFEDPRFRFGTTITPMGLEKGWTPVSQEAQVAGLAMLMEAGVDPDRVSVEVGPIIPETVPQAADLLRRLQEIGLRHVCIRGVSYGALGSDPEEAAGERQKLQRVGFLPGQIRQGDGTDGHRYYELKNVLPDGALDRLSEAAGGMRIHRRTYTLYRDVWGVRIAKNRANRVRIPSSPKMSPEEVQGILADYSLPGKVAVCDDHYFVELPPGDTATEDVAMVVGAQLDAAVIFNRYRRTAALRDVWFYYEQGLLDIGPYLGREMLKALAEAVGDPAADSARGSE
;
A
#
# COMPACT_ATOMS: atom_id res chain seq x y z
N MET A 1 -1.52 23.06 -0.83
CA MET A 1 -0.10 22.84 -0.52
C MET A 1 0.56 22.32 -1.78
N ASN A 2 1.56 23.03 -2.30
CA ASN A 2 2.42 22.52 -3.36
C ASN A 2 3.50 21.62 -2.72
N GLU A 3 4.23 20.81 -3.50
CA GLU A 3 5.20 19.87 -2.91
C GLU A 3 6.44 20.58 -2.34
N PHE A 4 6.78 21.80 -2.82
CA PHE A 4 7.86 22.61 -2.24
C PHE A 4 7.49 23.16 -0.84
N ASP A 5 6.20 23.30 -0.53
CA ASP A 5 5.76 23.68 0.81
C ASP A 5 6.12 22.59 1.83
N LEU A 6 6.23 21.31 1.42
CA LEU A 6 6.70 20.23 2.28
C LEU A 6 8.13 20.48 2.74
N LEU A 7 8.98 21.03 1.87
CA LEU A 7 10.40 21.29 2.16
C LEU A 7 10.65 22.42 3.16
N ARG A 8 9.60 23.18 3.51
CA ARG A 8 9.66 24.20 4.58
C ARG A 8 9.33 23.64 5.96
N MET A 9 8.89 22.39 6.03
CA MET A 9 8.61 21.71 7.29
C MET A 9 9.90 21.23 7.94
N ASP A 10 9.85 20.94 9.24
CA ASP A 10 10.99 20.35 9.97
C ASP A 10 11.43 19.04 9.27
N PRO A 11 12.70 18.92 8.83
CA PRO A 11 13.19 17.77 8.08
C PRO A 11 13.18 16.46 8.87
N GLU A 12 13.09 16.51 10.21
CA GLU A 12 12.99 15.36 11.11
C GLU A 12 11.55 14.96 11.43
N MET A 13 10.58 15.81 11.06
CA MET A 13 9.16 15.54 11.29
C MET A 13 8.71 14.30 10.51
N GLU A 14 8.03 13.37 11.18
CA GLU A 14 7.45 12.21 10.50
C GLU A 14 6.32 12.62 9.55
N GLY A 15 6.35 12.13 8.30
CA GLY A 15 5.23 12.24 7.35
C GLY A 15 5.50 13.06 6.07
N PRO A 16 6.17 14.24 6.12
CA PRO A 16 6.50 15.02 4.92
C PRO A 16 7.31 14.24 3.87
N GLY A 17 8.20 13.35 4.29
CA GLY A 17 8.94 12.47 3.38
C GLY A 17 8.05 11.49 2.64
N GLU A 18 7.15 10.81 3.37
CA GLU A 18 6.14 9.91 2.76
C GLU A 18 5.21 10.69 1.81
N ALA A 19 4.82 11.92 2.15
CA ALA A 19 4.02 12.78 1.27
C ALA A 19 4.78 13.19 -0.01
N LEU A 20 6.08 13.47 0.10
CA LEU A 20 6.94 13.80 -1.05
C LEU A 20 7.08 12.58 -1.98
N LEU A 21 7.37 11.40 -1.42
CA LEU A 21 7.42 10.15 -2.20
C LEU A 21 6.07 9.86 -2.86
N LEU A 22 4.96 10.02 -2.13
CA LEU A 22 3.61 9.82 -2.66
C LEU A 22 3.30 10.79 -3.81
N ALA A 23 3.83 12.01 -3.79
CA ALA A 23 3.58 13.01 -4.82
C ALA A 23 4.47 12.87 -6.07
N ARG A 24 5.67 12.30 -5.93
CA ARG A 24 6.71 12.35 -6.97
C ARG A 24 7.25 10.99 -7.40
N SER A 25 7.43 10.04 -6.48
CA SER A 25 8.02 8.73 -6.79
C SER A 25 7.01 7.81 -7.46
N PRO A 26 7.39 6.94 -8.40
CA PRO A 26 6.49 5.95 -8.99
C PRO A 26 6.17 4.80 -8.01
N VAL A 27 7.04 4.54 -7.02
CA VAL A 27 6.78 3.69 -5.84
C VAL A 27 6.97 4.53 -4.58
N PHE A 28 5.96 4.59 -3.71
CA PHE A 28 6.01 5.52 -2.57
C PHE A 28 6.04 4.83 -1.20
N LYS A 29 5.72 3.53 -1.15
CA LYS A 29 5.69 2.77 0.10
C LYS A 29 6.24 1.38 -0.15
N ILE A 30 7.28 1.03 0.60
CA ILE A 30 8.24 -0.02 0.25
C ILE A 30 8.45 -0.89 1.47
N ARG A 31 7.67 -1.97 1.56
CA ARG A 31 7.68 -2.90 2.70
C ARG A 31 7.87 -4.30 2.11
N TYR A 32 7.17 -5.30 2.63
CA TYR A 32 6.99 -6.57 1.89
C TYR A 32 6.02 -6.44 0.70
N THR A 33 5.39 -5.27 0.53
CA THR A 33 4.69 -4.85 -0.69
C THR A 33 5.30 -3.55 -1.17
N LEU A 34 5.31 -3.38 -2.48
CA LEU A 34 5.81 -2.21 -3.15
C LEU A 34 4.61 -1.52 -3.79
N ASP A 35 4.15 -0.46 -3.17
CA ASP A 35 2.95 0.23 -3.58
C ASP A 35 3.36 1.32 -4.59
N GLY A 36 2.92 1.18 -5.84
CA GLY A 36 3.31 2.07 -6.93
C GLY A 36 2.21 2.26 -7.98
N ASP A 37 2.45 3.19 -8.90
CA ASP A 37 1.53 3.54 -9.97
C ASP A 37 2.30 4.13 -11.16
N LEU A 38 1.86 3.81 -12.37
CA LEU A 38 2.31 4.49 -13.60
C LEU A 38 1.58 5.83 -13.77
N GLU A 39 0.31 5.88 -13.36
CA GLU A 39 -0.47 7.12 -13.23
C GLU A 39 -1.12 7.24 -11.86
N MET A 40 -0.99 8.42 -11.24
CA MET A 40 -1.71 8.76 -10.01
C MET A 40 -3.09 9.33 -10.35
N GLY A 41 -4.10 8.82 -9.66
CA GLY A 41 -5.49 9.28 -9.78
C GLY A 41 -6.46 8.16 -10.08
N CYS A 42 -7.75 8.47 -9.99
CA CYS A 42 -8.83 7.52 -10.28
C CYS A 42 -10.08 8.29 -10.66
N THR A 43 -10.69 7.96 -11.79
CA THR A 43 -11.90 8.64 -12.31
C THR A 43 -13.18 8.22 -11.60
N VAL A 44 -13.17 7.09 -10.87
CA VAL A 44 -14.35 6.52 -10.19
C VAL A 44 -14.88 7.40 -9.06
N GLY A 45 -14.01 8.02 -8.26
CA GLY A 45 -14.42 9.02 -7.27
C GLY A 45 -15.25 8.50 -6.07
N CYS A 46 -14.91 7.32 -5.51
CA CYS A 46 -15.58 6.82 -4.30
C CYS A 46 -15.51 7.84 -3.15
N ILE A 47 -16.59 8.00 -2.39
CA ILE A 47 -16.67 9.01 -1.31
C ILE A 47 -15.74 8.68 -0.12
N PHE A 48 -15.42 7.40 0.05
CA PHE A 48 -14.61 6.87 1.14
C PHE A 48 -13.15 6.63 0.73
N CYS A 49 -12.75 7.03 -0.49
CA CYS A 49 -11.37 6.89 -0.94
C CYS A 49 -10.48 7.86 -0.17
N TYR A 50 -9.55 7.33 0.61
CA TYR A 50 -8.73 8.14 1.51
C TYR A 50 -7.70 9.01 0.76
N TYR A 51 -7.31 8.64 -0.46
CA TYR A 51 -6.46 9.51 -1.30
C TYR A 51 -7.12 10.84 -1.69
N ARG A 52 -8.44 10.98 -1.48
CA ARG A 52 -9.15 12.27 -1.61
C ARG A 52 -8.86 13.23 -0.46
N TRP A 53 -8.37 12.72 0.67
CA TRP A 53 -8.08 13.50 1.87
C TRP A 53 -6.58 13.79 2.03
N VAL A 54 -5.74 13.28 1.13
CA VAL A 54 -4.31 13.62 1.09
C VAL A 54 -4.12 14.81 0.14
N PRO A 55 -3.59 15.95 0.59
CA PRO A 55 -3.52 17.17 -0.22
C PRO A 55 -2.86 17.01 -1.59
N VAL A 56 -1.77 16.22 -1.65
CA VAL A 56 -0.98 16.03 -2.88
C VAL A 56 -1.66 15.16 -3.93
N SER A 57 -2.57 14.25 -3.53
CA SER A 57 -3.28 13.36 -4.46
C SER A 57 -4.71 13.80 -4.73
N ARG A 58 -5.34 14.54 -3.80
CA ARG A 58 -6.73 15.00 -3.88
C ARG A 58 -7.18 15.55 -5.25
N PRO A 59 -6.38 16.35 -5.99
CA PRO A 59 -6.80 16.89 -7.29
C PRO A 59 -7.08 15.84 -8.38
N TYR A 60 -6.68 14.58 -8.19
CA TYR A 60 -6.70 13.52 -9.21
C TYR A 60 -7.73 12.41 -8.95
N PHE A 61 -8.52 12.50 -7.87
CA PHE A 61 -9.47 11.45 -7.49
C PHE A 61 -10.92 11.90 -7.61
N GLY A 62 -11.65 11.29 -8.54
CA GLY A 62 -13.04 11.63 -8.86
C GLY A 62 -13.19 12.95 -9.63
N THR A 63 -12.10 13.47 -10.20
CA THR A 63 -12.07 14.76 -10.91
C THR A 63 -11.91 14.62 -12.43
N GLY A 64 -11.69 13.40 -12.93
CA GLY A 64 -11.37 13.13 -14.34
C GLY A 64 -9.92 13.46 -14.72
N ARG A 65 -9.09 13.93 -13.78
CA ARG A 65 -7.68 14.26 -14.02
C ARG A 65 -6.79 13.14 -13.51
N LEU A 66 -5.80 12.75 -14.31
CA LEU A 66 -4.75 11.81 -13.95
C LEU A 66 -3.39 12.53 -14.05
N ARG A 67 -2.41 12.07 -13.27
CA ARG A 67 -1.04 12.56 -13.32
C ARG A 67 -0.11 11.40 -13.69
N PRO A 68 0.59 11.47 -14.83
CA PRO A 68 1.66 10.53 -15.12
C PRO A 68 2.74 10.57 -14.03
N MET A 69 3.13 9.41 -13.54
CA MET A 69 4.17 9.23 -12.52
C MET A 69 5.45 8.65 -13.13
N ALA A 70 5.28 7.66 -14.01
CA ALA A 70 6.36 7.05 -14.77
C ALA A 70 5.77 6.33 -15.98
N SER A 71 6.51 6.31 -17.08
CA SER A 71 6.35 5.31 -18.12
C SER A 71 6.74 3.91 -17.60
N PRO A 72 6.30 2.83 -18.27
CA PRO A 72 6.74 1.47 -17.96
C PRO A 72 8.27 1.32 -17.90
N GLN A 73 8.99 1.98 -18.83
CA GLN A 73 10.46 1.96 -18.89
C GLN A 73 11.10 2.62 -17.67
N GLU A 74 10.59 3.80 -17.29
CA GLU A 74 11.07 4.54 -16.13
C GLU A 74 10.80 3.74 -14.84
N MET A 75 9.60 3.20 -14.67
CA MET A 75 9.26 2.36 -13.51
C MET A 75 10.18 1.14 -13.42
N THR A 76 10.43 0.46 -14.54
CA THR A 76 11.36 -0.69 -14.58
C THR A 76 12.78 -0.27 -14.17
N THR A 77 13.25 0.86 -14.68
CA THR A 77 14.58 1.41 -14.34
C THR A 77 14.68 1.73 -12.85
N PHE A 78 13.66 2.39 -12.29
CA PHE A 78 13.59 2.70 -10.87
C PHE A 78 13.71 1.44 -10.01
N LEU A 79 12.94 0.39 -10.33
CA LEU A 79 12.94 -0.86 -9.57
C LEU A 79 14.30 -1.56 -9.62
N LEU A 80 14.91 -1.64 -10.81
CA LEU A 80 16.20 -2.30 -11.01
C LEU A 80 17.38 -1.56 -10.35
N ASN A 81 17.28 -0.23 -10.20
CA ASN A 81 18.31 0.60 -9.59
C ASN A 81 18.14 0.79 -8.08
N SER A 82 17.03 0.35 -7.48
CA SER A 82 16.71 0.58 -6.07
C SER A 82 17.08 -0.63 -5.21
N ARG A 83 17.93 -0.45 -4.20
CA ARG A 83 18.33 -1.53 -3.27
C ARG A 83 17.25 -1.93 -2.25
N LEU A 84 16.26 -1.07 -2.00
CA LEU A 84 15.10 -1.41 -1.16
C LEU A 84 14.06 -2.28 -1.88
N PHE A 85 14.31 -2.63 -3.14
CA PHE A 85 13.52 -3.58 -3.90
C PHE A 85 13.92 -5.02 -3.55
N ASP A 86 12.98 -5.84 -3.08
CA ASP A 86 13.19 -7.26 -2.82
C ASP A 86 12.48 -8.13 -3.86
N ASP A 87 13.17 -9.12 -4.43
CA ASP A 87 12.65 -10.03 -5.46
C ASP A 87 11.44 -10.88 -5.01
N ASN A 88 11.23 -11.04 -3.70
CA ASN A 88 10.08 -11.77 -3.14
C ASN A 88 8.92 -10.85 -2.73
N ALA A 89 9.07 -9.52 -2.86
CA ALA A 89 8.00 -8.58 -2.59
C ALA A 89 6.92 -8.65 -3.70
N ILE A 90 5.70 -8.23 -3.36
CA ILE A 90 4.65 -8.00 -4.37
C ILE A 90 4.75 -6.55 -4.84
N LEU A 91 4.78 -6.36 -6.15
CA LEU A 91 4.54 -5.04 -6.75
C LEU A 91 3.04 -4.82 -6.90
N ILE A 92 2.50 -3.81 -6.24
CA ILE A 92 1.09 -3.43 -6.31
C ILE A 92 0.97 -2.18 -7.17
N LEU A 93 0.34 -2.33 -8.33
CA LEU A 93 -0.02 -1.24 -9.24
C LEU A 93 -1.47 -0.79 -8.98
N GLY A 94 -1.75 0.50 -9.14
CA GLY A 94 -3.04 1.09 -8.79
C GLY A 94 -3.16 1.40 -7.29
N ALA A 95 -2.04 1.39 -6.55
CA ALA A 95 -2.04 1.61 -5.11
C ALA A 95 -2.46 3.04 -4.72
N ARG A 96 -2.10 4.07 -5.51
CA ARG A 96 -2.56 5.47 -5.39
C ARG A 96 -3.46 5.84 -6.55
N GLY A 97 -4.24 4.90 -7.05
CA GLY A 97 -5.08 5.15 -8.21
C GLY A 97 -5.92 3.95 -8.55
N ASP A 98 -5.90 3.59 -9.82
CA ASP A 98 -6.57 2.43 -10.37
C ASP A 98 -5.81 1.97 -11.62
N ALA A 99 -5.37 0.72 -11.64
CA ALA A 99 -4.60 0.18 -12.75
C ALA A 99 -5.44 0.07 -14.04
N SER A 100 -6.78 0.10 -13.94
CA SER A 100 -7.66 0.16 -15.11
C SER A 100 -7.59 1.50 -15.84
N MET A 101 -6.89 2.51 -15.31
CA MET A 101 -6.71 3.80 -16.00
C MET A 101 -5.60 3.75 -17.06
N TYR A 102 -4.68 2.79 -16.96
CA TYR A 102 -3.50 2.68 -17.82
C TYR A 102 -3.27 1.22 -18.28
N PRO A 103 -4.27 0.58 -18.90
CA PRO A 103 -4.22 -0.86 -19.18
C PRO A 103 -3.12 -1.23 -20.18
N ASP A 104 -2.87 -0.43 -21.22
CA ASP A 104 -1.80 -0.67 -22.19
C ASP A 104 -0.41 -0.55 -21.56
N ASP A 105 -0.21 0.44 -20.68
CA ASP A 105 1.04 0.64 -19.96
C ASP A 105 1.29 -0.47 -18.93
N LEU A 106 0.24 -1.03 -18.32
CA LEU A 106 0.34 -2.23 -17.48
C LEU A 106 0.86 -3.42 -18.30
N LEU A 107 0.30 -3.68 -19.48
CA LEU A 107 0.76 -4.78 -20.35
C LEU A 107 2.22 -4.58 -20.78
N LYS A 108 2.56 -3.36 -21.21
CA LYS A 108 3.93 -3.01 -21.58
C LYS A 108 4.90 -3.13 -20.41
N PHE A 109 4.47 -2.79 -19.20
CA PHE A 109 5.29 -2.97 -18.00
C PHE A 109 5.55 -4.45 -17.71
N LEU A 110 4.52 -5.31 -17.78
CA LEU A 110 4.69 -6.76 -17.61
C LEU A 110 5.66 -7.32 -18.64
N GLU A 111 5.58 -6.89 -19.90
CA GLU A 111 6.47 -7.32 -20.97
C GLU A 111 7.95 -7.01 -20.68
N ILE A 112 8.26 -5.79 -20.21
CA ILE A 112 9.65 -5.32 -20.10
C ILE A 112 10.27 -5.53 -18.72
N PHE A 113 9.47 -5.62 -17.66
CA PHE A 113 9.99 -5.76 -16.30
C PHE A 113 10.53 -7.18 -16.11
N PRO A 114 11.83 -7.39 -15.82
CA PRO A 114 12.42 -8.73 -15.79
C PRO A 114 12.35 -9.40 -14.41
N GLY A 115 11.93 -8.69 -13.37
CA GLY A 115 11.98 -9.20 -11.99
C GLY A 115 11.00 -10.35 -11.73
N PRO A 116 11.31 -11.25 -10.79
CA PRO A 116 10.47 -12.43 -10.50
C PRO A 116 9.21 -12.10 -9.70
N ASN A 117 9.07 -10.86 -9.24
CA ASN A 117 8.01 -10.39 -8.36
C ASN A 117 6.62 -10.65 -8.94
N LEU A 118 5.68 -10.96 -8.05
CA LEU A 118 4.27 -10.92 -8.39
C LEU A 118 3.85 -9.47 -8.64
N VAL A 119 3.04 -9.27 -9.67
CA VAL A 119 2.49 -7.96 -10.03
C VAL A 119 0.99 -7.98 -9.82
N LEU A 120 0.52 -7.31 -8.77
CA LEU A 120 -0.90 -7.15 -8.44
C LEU A 120 -1.42 -5.83 -9.00
N ALA A 121 -2.33 -5.89 -9.98
CA ALA A 121 -3.04 -4.71 -10.45
C ALA A 121 -4.36 -4.53 -9.70
N LEU A 122 -4.52 -3.40 -9.01
CA LEU A 122 -5.76 -3.04 -8.32
C LEU A 122 -6.72 -2.34 -9.27
N HIS A 123 -7.89 -2.94 -9.49
CA HIS A 123 -8.96 -2.46 -10.35
C HIS A 123 -10.22 -2.17 -9.54
N ARG A 124 -10.74 -0.94 -9.63
CA ARG A 124 -12.01 -0.59 -9.01
C ARG A 124 -13.22 -0.92 -9.88
N PRO A 125 -13.23 -0.71 -11.22
CA PRO A 125 -14.31 -1.15 -12.10
C PRO A 125 -14.43 -2.68 -12.18
N ALA A 126 -15.46 -3.15 -12.90
CA ALA A 126 -15.54 -4.55 -13.28
C ALA A 126 -14.37 -4.94 -14.18
N ALA A 127 -13.90 -6.17 -14.05
CA ALA A 127 -12.96 -6.74 -15.02
C ALA A 127 -13.63 -6.83 -16.40
N ASP A 128 -12.87 -6.56 -17.46
CA ASP A 128 -13.28 -6.69 -18.85
C ASP A 128 -12.32 -7.62 -19.60
N GLU A 129 -12.60 -7.90 -20.87
CA GLU A 129 -11.79 -8.83 -21.68
C GLU A 129 -10.33 -8.37 -21.84
N HIS A 130 -10.05 -7.06 -21.73
CA HIS A 130 -8.69 -6.55 -21.93
C HIS A 130 -7.73 -7.07 -20.87
N ILE A 131 -8.20 -7.28 -19.63
CA ILE A 131 -7.35 -7.79 -18.55
C ILE A 131 -6.93 -9.25 -18.73
N LEU A 132 -7.62 -10.02 -19.59
CA LEU A 132 -7.26 -11.41 -19.87
C LEU A 132 -5.86 -11.52 -20.48
N THR A 133 -5.46 -10.56 -21.30
CA THR A 133 -4.10 -10.49 -21.89
C THR A 133 -3.03 -10.43 -20.80
N ALA A 134 -3.28 -9.73 -19.68
CA ALA A 134 -2.32 -9.65 -18.59
C ALA A 134 -2.11 -11.01 -17.89
N PHE A 135 -3.09 -11.92 -17.94
CA PHE A 135 -2.97 -13.25 -17.33
C PHE A 135 -2.04 -14.20 -18.10
N GLU A 136 -1.64 -13.86 -19.33
CA GLU A 136 -0.58 -14.57 -20.07
C GLU A 136 0.76 -14.51 -19.32
N ASP A 137 1.01 -13.43 -18.56
CA ASP A 137 2.16 -13.33 -17.67
C ASP A 137 1.89 -14.13 -16.37
N PRO A 138 2.70 -15.14 -16.01
CA PRO A 138 2.46 -15.96 -14.82
C PRO A 138 2.58 -15.20 -13.48
N ARG A 139 3.27 -14.05 -13.47
CA ARG A 139 3.44 -13.19 -12.29
C ARG A 139 2.21 -12.35 -12.00
N PHE A 140 1.38 -12.10 -13.01
CA PHE A 140 0.25 -11.19 -12.91
C PHE A 140 -0.82 -11.71 -11.93
N ARG A 141 -1.35 -10.81 -11.11
CA ARG A 141 -2.46 -11.01 -10.18
C ARG A 141 -3.46 -9.88 -10.36
N PHE A 142 -4.75 -10.22 -10.34
CA PHE A 142 -5.82 -9.24 -10.38
C PHE A 142 -6.33 -8.96 -8.97
N GLY A 143 -6.53 -7.69 -8.63
CA GLY A 143 -7.09 -7.26 -7.35
C GLY A 143 -8.31 -6.39 -7.56
N THR A 144 -9.38 -6.61 -6.80
CA THR A 144 -10.52 -5.69 -6.78
C THR A 144 -11.13 -5.56 -5.39
N THR A 145 -11.87 -4.47 -5.19
CA THR A 145 -12.70 -4.27 -3.99
C THR A 145 -14.17 -4.16 -4.41
N ILE A 146 -15.03 -5.00 -3.85
CA ILE A 146 -16.48 -4.94 -4.05
C ILE A 146 -17.11 -4.37 -2.78
N THR A 147 -17.81 -3.24 -2.91
CA THR A 147 -18.46 -2.56 -1.80
C THR A 147 -19.93 -2.96 -1.73
N PRO A 148 -20.36 -3.72 -0.70
CA PRO A 148 -21.74 -4.13 -0.55
C PRO A 148 -22.67 -2.91 -0.45
N MET A 149 -23.71 -2.87 -1.28
CA MET A 149 -24.66 -1.76 -1.39
C MET A 149 -24.03 -0.41 -1.80
N GLY A 150 -22.80 -0.40 -2.30
CA GLY A 150 -22.05 0.84 -2.53
C GLY A 150 -22.72 1.79 -3.52
N LEU A 151 -23.26 1.25 -4.62
CA LEU A 151 -23.98 2.01 -5.63
C LEU A 151 -25.33 2.53 -5.11
N GLU A 152 -26.11 1.65 -4.47
CA GLU A 152 -27.44 1.95 -3.93
C GLU A 152 -27.38 3.07 -2.88
N LYS A 153 -26.31 3.10 -2.08
CA LYS A 153 -26.07 4.12 -1.06
C LYS A 153 -25.32 5.36 -1.60
N GLY A 154 -25.00 5.40 -2.88
CA GLY A 154 -24.30 6.52 -3.51
C GLY A 154 -22.85 6.71 -3.04
N TRP A 155 -22.23 5.68 -2.46
CA TRP A 155 -20.86 5.76 -1.95
C TRP A 155 -19.82 5.61 -3.05
N THR A 156 -20.19 4.93 -4.13
CA THR A 156 -19.34 4.63 -5.27
C THR A 156 -20.22 4.43 -6.49
N PRO A 157 -19.82 4.89 -7.70
CA PRO A 157 -20.61 4.68 -8.91
C PRO A 157 -20.45 3.27 -9.49
N VAL A 158 -19.62 2.40 -8.90
CA VAL A 158 -19.38 1.06 -9.42
C VAL A 158 -20.43 0.08 -8.91
N SER A 159 -21.06 -0.64 -9.85
CA SER A 159 -22.00 -1.72 -9.56
C SER A 159 -21.26 -2.97 -9.05
N GLN A 160 -21.70 -3.49 -7.90
CA GLN A 160 -21.23 -4.77 -7.38
C GLN A 160 -21.63 -5.93 -8.32
N GLU A 161 -22.78 -5.85 -8.98
CA GLU A 161 -23.26 -6.84 -9.94
C GLU A 161 -22.35 -6.91 -11.17
N ALA A 162 -21.94 -5.76 -11.70
CA ALA A 162 -20.99 -5.69 -12.79
C ALA A 162 -19.62 -6.28 -12.37
N GLN A 163 -19.15 -5.99 -11.16
CA GLN A 163 -17.90 -6.57 -10.66
C GLN A 163 -17.98 -8.10 -10.51
N VAL A 164 -19.08 -8.64 -9.98
CA VAL A 164 -19.31 -10.09 -9.91
C VAL A 164 -19.36 -10.71 -11.30
N ALA A 165 -20.03 -10.06 -12.27
CA ALA A 165 -20.07 -10.53 -13.65
C ALA A 165 -18.68 -10.52 -14.31
N GLY A 166 -17.89 -9.47 -14.11
CA GLY A 166 -16.51 -9.42 -14.59
C GLY A 166 -15.64 -10.53 -13.98
N LEU A 167 -15.80 -10.82 -12.69
CA LEU A 167 -15.11 -11.94 -12.05
C LEU A 167 -15.56 -13.29 -12.61
N ALA A 168 -16.86 -13.49 -12.85
CA ALA A 168 -17.39 -14.70 -13.47
C ALA A 168 -16.77 -14.91 -14.87
N MET A 169 -16.67 -13.85 -15.67
CA MET A 169 -16.00 -13.88 -16.98
C MET A 169 -14.54 -14.35 -16.86
N LEU A 170 -13.79 -13.86 -15.86
CA LEU A 170 -12.41 -14.34 -15.63
C LEU A 170 -12.38 -15.86 -15.35
N MET A 171 -13.28 -16.34 -14.50
CA MET A 171 -13.35 -17.77 -14.15
C MET A 171 -13.76 -18.63 -15.35
N GLU A 172 -14.72 -18.17 -16.16
CA GLU A 172 -15.14 -18.82 -17.41
C GLU A 172 -14.02 -18.88 -18.45
N ALA A 173 -13.17 -17.86 -18.50
CA ALA A 173 -11.96 -17.83 -19.32
C ALA A 173 -10.83 -18.76 -18.80
N GLY A 174 -11.04 -19.45 -17.69
CA GLY A 174 -10.08 -20.38 -17.10
C GLY A 174 -8.97 -19.72 -16.28
N VAL A 175 -9.15 -18.46 -15.87
CA VAL A 175 -8.23 -17.82 -14.91
C VAL A 175 -8.25 -18.60 -13.59
N ASP A 176 -7.07 -18.96 -13.10
CA ASP A 176 -6.94 -19.59 -11.79
C ASP A 176 -7.48 -18.66 -10.68
N PRO A 177 -8.47 -19.10 -9.87
CA PRO A 177 -8.96 -18.33 -8.74
C PRO A 177 -7.85 -17.87 -7.77
N ASP A 178 -6.76 -18.63 -7.66
CA ASP A 178 -5.60 -18.28 -6.82
C ASP A 178 -4.78 -17.10 -7.36
N ARG A 179 -5.11 -16.59 -8.54
CA ARG A 179 -4.53 -15.36 -9.11
C ARG A 179 -5.42 -14.13 -8.93
N VAL A 180 -6.56 -14.27 -8.25
CA VAL A 180 -7.58 -13.21 -8.09
C VAL A 180 -7.78 -12.89 -6.62
N SER A 181 -7.46 -11.66 -6.20
CA SER A 181 -7.71 -11.17 -4.84
C SER A 181 -8.93 -10.25 -4.81
N VAL A 182 -9.97 -10.66 -4.08
CA VAL A 182 -11.17 -9.83 -3.87
C VAL A 182 -11.24 -9.35 -2.42
N GLU A 183 -11.26 -8.04 -2.23
CA GLU A 183 -11.69 -7.42 -0.96
C GLU A 183 -13.20 -7.19 -0.97
N VAL A 184 -13.92 -7.72 0.00
CA VAL A 184 -15.32 -7.36 0.27
C VAL A 184 -15.37 -6.31 1.36
N GLY A 185 -15.82 -5.10 0.99
CA GLY A 185 -16.00 -3.99 1.91
C GLY A 185 -15.90 -2.62 1.23
N PRO A 186 -15.95 -1.53 2.02
CA PRO A 186 -16.10 -1.51 3.48
C PRO A 186 -17.45 -2.07 3.98
N ILE A 187 -17.43 -2.77 5.11
CA ILE A 187 -18.62 -3.37 5.75
C ILE A 187 -19.00 -2.58 7.01
N ILE A 188 -20.29 -2.24 7.13
CA ILE A 188 -20.94 -1.59 8.27
C ILE A 188 -22.10 -2.46 8.78
N PRO A 189 -22.69 -2.20 9.96
CA PRO A 189 -23.75 -3.05 10.51
C PRO A 189 -24.89 -3.29 9.52
N GLU A 190 -25.32 -2.25 8.78
CA GLU A 190 -26.43 -2.34 7.84
C GLU A 190 -26.10 -3.13 6.55
N THR A 191 -24.82 -3.32 6.22
CA THR A 191 -24.40 -4.00 4.98
C THR A 191 -23.92 -5.43 5.19
N VAL A 192 -23.92 -5.93 6.44
CA VAL A 192 -23.54 -7.33 6.76
C VAL A 192 -24.37 -8.35 5.97
N PRO A 193 -25.71 -8.25 5.86
CA PRO A 193 -26.50 -9.21 5.08
C PRO A 193 -26.11 -9.24 3.59
N GLN A 194 -25.93 -8.06 2.98
CA GLN A 194 -25.57 -7.95 1.56
C GLN A 194 -24.13 -8.42 1.31
N ALA A 195 -23.22 -8.20 2.27
CA ALA A 195 -21.90 -8.78 2.22
C ALA A 195 -21.97 -10.33 2.28
N ALA A 196 -22.83 -10.90 3.12
CA ALA A 196 -23.03 -12.35 3.18
C ALA A 196 -23.64 -12.93 1.88
N ASP A 197 -24.62 -12.25 1.29
CA ASP A 197 -25.17 -12.62 -0.03
C ASP A 197 -24.10 -12.56 -1.12
N LEU A 198 -23.27 -11.51 -1.12
CA LEU A 198 -22.16 -11.35 -2.05
C LEU A 198 -21.14 -12.48 -1.91
N LEU A 199 -20.80 -12.90 -0.69
CA LEU A 199 -19.86 -14.01 -0.46
C LEU A 199 -20.37 -15.33 -1.04
N ARG A 200 -21.66 -15.63 -0.93
CA ARG A 200 -22.27 -16.80 -1.57
C ARG A 200 -22.13 -16.75 -3.09
N ARG A 201 -22.42 -15.59 -3.70
CA ARG A 201 -22.25 -15.39 -5.14
C ARG A 201 -20.79 -15.54 -5.59
N LEU A 202 -19.85 -14.99 -4.82
CA LEU A 202 -18.42 -15.13 -5.11
C LEU A 202 -17.94 -16.58 -4.99
N GLN A 203 -18.50 -17.35 -4.06
CA GLN A 203 -18.24 -18.78 -3.95
C GLN A 203 -18.82 -19.55 -5.14
N GLU A 204 -20.05 -19.23 -5.57
CA GLU A 204 -20.73 -19.87 -6.71
C GLU A 204 -19.96 -19.70 -8.03
N ILE A 205 -19.32 -18.56 -8.25
CA ILE A 205 -18.47 -18.34 -9.44
C ILE A 205 -17.10 -19.03 -9.33
N GLY A 206 -16.77 -19.64 -8.19
CA GLY A 206 -15.57 -20.45 -8.02
C GLY A 206 -14.40 -19.79 -7.29
N LEU A 207 -14.58 -18.62 -6.66
CA LEU A 207 -13.52 -18.04 -5.82
C LEU A 207 -13.25 -18.91 -4.59
N ARG A 208 -11.97 -19.05 -4.25
CA ARG A 208 -11.49 -19.87 -3.13
C ARG A 208 -11.16 -19.07 -1.88
N HIS A 209 -10.89 -17.79 -2.03
CA HIS A 209 -10.51 -16.91 -0.93
C HIS A 209 -10.96 -15.47 -1.17
N VAL A 210 -11.22 -14.77 -0.07
CA VAL A 210 -11.59 -13.35 -0.06
C VAL A 210 -10.95 -12.65 1.12
N CYS A 211 -10.73 -11.36 0.99
CA CYS A 211 -10.39 -10.48 2.09
C CYS A 211 -11.63 -9.75 2.60
N ILE A 212 -11.82 -9.67 3.92
CA ILE A 212 -12.94 -8.93 4.50
C ILE A 212 -12.45 -7.64 5.14
N ARG A 213 -13.05 -6.52 4.74
CA ARG A 213 -12.64 -5.17 5.15
C ARG A 213 -13.78 -4.40 5.81
N GLY A 214 -13.50 -3.93 7.02
CA GLY A 214 -14.32 -2.97 7.72
C GLY A 214 -14.04 -1.53 7.31
N VAL A 215 -14.76 -0.60 7.93
CA VAL A 215 -14.63 0.83 7.65
C VAL A 215 -13.26 1.35 8.04
N SER A 216 -12.69 2.18 7.17
CA SER A 216 -11.51 2.98 7.47
C SER A 216 -11.82 4.44 7.16
N TYR A 217 -11.40 5.34 8.04
CA TYR A 217 -11.56 6.78 7.89
C TYR A 217 -10.40 7.51 8.56
N GLY A 218 -10.02 8.65 8.00
CA GLY A 218 -9.00 9.50 8.60
C GLY A 218 -8.92 10.86 7.96
N ALA A 219 -8.52 11.85 8.74
CA ALA A 219 -8.37 13.23 8.29
C ALA A 219 -7.08 13.50 7.48
N LEU A 220 -6.11 12.58 7.48
CA LEU A 220 -4.92 12.58 6.60
C LEU A 220 -4.20 13.93 6.38
N GLY A 221 -4.01 14.72 7.44
CA GLY A 221 -3.33 16.03 7.33
C GLY A 221 -4.16 17.08 6.58
N SER A 222 -5.44 16.80 6.32
CA SER A 222 -6.43 17.82 5.97
C SER A 222 -6.60 18.80 7.11
N ASP A 223 -7.00 20.02 6.78
CA ASP A 223 -7.39 21.03 7.76
C ASP A 223 -8.46 20.46 8.72
N PRO A 224 -8.37 20.72 10.04
CA PRO A 224 -9.32 20.17 11.02
C PRO A 224 -10.80 20.48 10.73
N GLU A 225 -11.11 21.67 10.20
CA GLU A 225 -12.49 22.02 9.84
C GLU A 225 -12.94 21.23 8.62
N GLU A 226 -12.05 21.07 7.64
CA GLU A 226 -12.32 20.27 6.45
C GLU A 226 -12.55 18.79 6.79
N ALA A 227 -11.68 18.23 7.62
CA ALA A 227 -11.80 16.87 8.11
C ALA A 227 -13.13 16.66 8.85
N ALA A 228 -13.51 17.60 9.73
CA ALA A 228 -14.79 17.57 10.42
C ALA A 228 -15.97 17.64 9.43
N GLY A 229 -15.87 18.47 8.39
CA GLY A 229 -16.86 18.57 7.32
C GLY A 229 -17.05 17.25 6.54
N GLU A 230 -15.96 16.63 6.10
CA GLU A 230 -16.02 15.33 5.40
C GLU A 230 -16.52 14.22 6.34
N ARG A 231 -16.16 14.25 7.62
CA ARG A 231 -16.73 13.31 8.62
C ARG A 231 -18.25 13.43 8.71
N GLN A 232 -18.77 14.64 8.88
CA GLN A 232 -20.21 14.89 8.96
C GLN A 232 -20.94 14.45 7.69
N LYS A 233 -20.34 14.67 6.52
CA LYS A 233 -20.86 14.21 5.24
C LYS A 233 -20.92 12.68 5.19
N LEU A 234 -19.86 11.98 5.58
CA LEU A 234 -19.84 10.51 5.61
C LEU A 234 -20.83 9.92 6.63
N GLN A 235 -21.06 10.60 7.76
CA GLN A 235 -22.10 10.23 8.72
C GLN A 235 -23.51 10.41 8.13
N ARG A 236 -23.76 11.55 7.46
CA ARG A 236 -25.06 11.86 6.85
C ARG A 236 -25.47 10.86 5.78
N VAL A 237 -24.52 10.38 4.98
CA VAL A 237 -24.76 9.35 3.95
C VAL A 237 -24.68 7.93 4.49
N GLY A 238 -24.56 7.78 5.82
CA GLY A 238 -24.57 6.49 6.50
C GLY A 238 -23.32 5.62 6.30
N PHE A 239 -22.21 6.18 5.76
CA PHE A 239 -20.96 5.43 5.60
C PHE A 239 -20.20 5.28 6.93
N LEU A 240 -20.27 6.29 7.80
CA LEU A 240 -19.73 6.24 9.17
C LEU A 240 -20.86 6.10 10.18
N PRO A 241 -21.27 4.86 10.54
CA PRO A 241 -22.31 4.64 11.53
C PRO A 241 -21.85 5.11 12.91
N GLY A 242 -22.74 5.73 13.68
CA GLY A 242 -22.43 6.28 15.01
C GLY A 242 -22.02 5.25 16.07
N GLN A 243 -22.18 3.95 15.79
CA GLN A 243 -21.74 2.86 16.65
C GLN A 243 -20.23 2.60 16.60
N ILE A 244 -19.54 3.00 15.51
CA ILE A 244 -18.09 2.88 15.38
C ILE A 244 -17.44 4.12 16.02
N ARG A 245 -16.60 3.91 17.05
CA ARG A 245 -16.06 4.99 17.89
C ARG A 245 -14.68 5.42 17.41
N GLN A 246 -14.37 6.71 17.54
CA GLN A 246 -13.04 7.24 17.24
C GLN A 246 -11.96 6.50 18.05
N GLY A 247 -10.85 6.18 17.37
CA GLY A 247 -9.73 5.45 17.97
C GLY A 247 -9.77 3.94 17.74
N ASP A 248 -10.90 3.39 17.30
CA ASP A 248 -11.04 1.94 17.05
C ASP A 248 -10.04 1.46 15.97
N GLY A 249 -9.24 0.47 16.36
CA GLY A 249 -8.26 -0.18 15.47
C GLY A 249 -7.07 0.68 15.05
N THR A 250 -6.85 1.83 15.70
CA THR A 250 -5.86 2.81 15.22
C THR A 250 -4.42 2.54 15.66
N ASP A 251 -4.11 1.77 16.71
CA ASP A 251 -2.74 1.49 17.19
C ASP A 251 -1.74 2.65 16.95
N GLY A 252 -2.08 3.86 17.39
CA GLY A 252 -1.25 5.07 17.24
C GLY A 252 -1.03 5.57 15.80
N HIS A 253 -1.96 5.31 14.87
CA HIS A 253 -1.84 5.67 13.46
C HIS A 253 -2.23 7.12 13.22
N ARG A 254 -1.26 8.00 12.92
CA ARG A 254 -1.49 9.45 12.69
C ARG A 254 -2.48 9.76 11.56
N TYR A 255 -2.61 8.84 10.61
CA TYR A 255 -3.42 9.03 9.40
C TYR A 255 -4.87 8.51 9.48
N TYR A 256 -5.18 7.58 10.39
CA TYR A 256 -6.52 6.99 10.49
C TYR A 256 -7.14 7.31 11.84
N GLU A 257 -8.35 7.84 11.83
CA GLU A 257 -9.22 7.90 13.02
C GLU A 257 -9.90 6.56 13.29
N LEU A 258 -10.13 5.79 12.22
CA LEU A 258 -10.71 4.45 12.20
C LEU A 258 -9.94 3.62 11.19
N LYS A 259 -9.46 2.44 11.58
CA LYS A 259 -8.74 1.57 10.65
C LYS A 259 -9.32 0.17 10.61
N ASN A 260 -9.98 -0.12 9.48
CA ASN A 260 -10.50 -1.43 9.15
C ASN A 260 -11.39 -2.01 10.26
N VAL A 261 -12.29 -1.20 10.82
CA VAL A 261 -13.17 -1.58 11.94
C VAL A 261 -14.37 -2.35 11.39
N LEU A 262 -14.56 -3.59 11.84
CA LEU A 262 -15.74 -4.39 11.52
C LEU A 262 -16.76 -4.28 12.64
N PRO A 263 -18.07 -4.36 12.32
CA PRO A 263 -19.11 -4.52 13.34
C PRO A 263 -18.94 -5.81 14.15
N ASP A 264 -19.38 -5.78 15.41
CA ASP A 264 -19.41 -6.96 16.27
C ASP A 264 -20.23 -8.09 15.63
N GLY A 265 -19.70 -9.32 15.70
CA GLY A 265 -20.33 -10.51 15.13
C GLY A 265 -20.39 -10.55 13.60
N ALA A 266 -19.90 -9.53 12.88
CA ALA A 266 -19.90 -9.53 11.42
C ALA A 266 -19.01 -10.63 10.86
N LEU A 267 -17.82 -10.84 11.45
CA LEU A 267 -16.88 -11.85 10.94
C LEU A 267 -17.45 -13.27 11.03
N ASP A 268 -18.14 -13.60 12.11
CA ASP A 268 -18.75 -14.93 12.29
C ASP A 268 -19.83 -15.18 11.24
N ARG A 269 -20.76 -14.22 11.07
CA ARG A 269 -21.82 -14.29 10.05
C ARG A 269 -21.27 -14.40 8.63
N LEU A 270 -20.22 -13.64 8.33
CA LEU A 270 -19.58 -13.69 7.02
C LEU A 270 -18.84 -15.01 6.80
N SER A 271 -18.24 -15.58 7.85
CA SER A 271 -17.58 -16.89 7.80
C SER A 271 -18.58 -18.01 7.53
N GLU A 272 -19.76 -17.97 8.16
CA GLU A 272 -20.86 -18.89 7.85
C GLU A 272 -21.30 -18.76 6.38
N ALA A 273 -21.45 -17.53 5.88
CA ALA A 273 -21.91 -17.27 4.52
C ALA A 273 -20.87 -17.61 3.44
N ALA A 274 -19.57 -17.52 3.75
CA ALA A 274 -18.50 -17.91 2.83
C ALA A 274 -18.44 -19.42 2.58
N GLY A 275 -19.08 -20.23 3.44
CA GLY A 275 -19.16 -21.68 3.30
C GLY A 275 -17.77 -22.33 3.29
N GLY A 276 -17.29 -22.70 2.09
CA GLY A 276 -15.98 -23.31 1.88
C GLY A 276 -14.89 -22.32 1.44
N MET A 277 -15.24 -21.07 1.16
CA MET A 277 -14.30 -20.04 0.75
C MET A 277 -13.51 -19.52 1.96
N ARG A 278 -12.18 -19.44 1.83
CA ARG A 278 -11.31 -19.00 2.92
C ARG A 278 -11.39 -17.49 3.10
N ILE A 279 -11.79 -17.05 4.30
CA ILE A 279 -11.75 -15.64 4.67
C ILE A 279 -10.38 -15.24 5.22
N HIS A 280 -9.81 -14.19 4.63
CA HIS A 280 -8.63 -13.51 5.11
C HIS A 280 -9.01 -12.17 5.74
N ARG A 281 -8.87 -12.07 7.06
CA ARG A 281 -9.18 -10.81 7.76
C ARG A 281 -8.20 -9.68 7.42
N ARG A 282 -6.99 -10.05 7.02
CA ARG A 282 -5.89 -9.13 6.74
C ARG A 282 -5.22 -9.57 5.42
N THR A 283 -5.09 -8.66 4.46
CA THR A 283 -4.60 -8.95 3.09
C THR A 283 -3.27 -9.70 3.05
N TYR A 284 -2.32 -9.36 3.92
CA TYR A 284 -1.03 -10.07 3.97
C TYR A 284 -1.13 -11.56 4.29
N THR A 285 -2.23 -12.02 4.92
CA THR A 285 -2.44 -13.45 5.15
C THR A 285 -2.81 -14.17 3.86
N LEU A 286 -3.55 -13.52 2.95
CA LEU A 286 -3.80 -14.04 1.60
C LEU A 286 -2.47 -14.11 0.84
N TYR A 287 -1.71 -13.01 0.86
CA TYR A 287 -0.42 -12.92 0.16
C TYR A 287 0.55 -14.02 0.61
N ARG A 288 0.63 -14.29 1.90
CA ARG A 288 1.46 -15.39 2.44
C ARG A 288 0.90 -16.76 2.09
N ASP A 289 -0.39 -16.99 2.39
CA ASP A 289 -0.95 -18.35 2.38
C ASP A 289 -1.30 -18.85 0.97
N VAL A 290 -1.64 -17.95 0.06
CA VAL A 290 -2.05 -18.27 -1.32
C VAL A 290 -0.90 -18.02 -2.29
N TRP A 291 -0.14 -16.93 -2.12
CA TRP A 291 0.90 -16.53 -3.07
C TRP A 291 2.33 -16.79 -2.59
N GLY A 292 2.52 -17.33 -1.38
CA GLY A 292 3.84 -17.65 -0.85
C GLY A 292 4.74 -16.44 -0.57
N VAL A 293 4.16 -15.24 -0.47
CA VAL A 293 4.92 -14.00 -0.31
C VAL A 293 5.47 -13.90 1.10
N ARG A 294 6.76 -13.54 1.22
CA ARG A 294 7.40 -13.32 2.51
C ARG A 294 6.83 -12.06 3.13
N ILE A 295 6.26 -12.19 4.32
CA ILE A 295 5.66 -11.07 5.04
C ILE A 295 6.56 -10.64 6.19
N ALA A 296 6.62 -9.33 6.43
CA ALA A 296 7.27 -8.82 7.63
C ALA A 296 6.53 -9.29 8.89
N LYS A 297 7.28 -9.84 9.84
CA LYS A 297 6.77 -10.28 11.15
C LYS A 297 6.79 -9.19 12.20
N ASN A 298 7.36 -8.04 11.89
CA ASN A 298 7.25 -6.78 12.62
C ASN A 298 6.25 -5.82 11.94
N ARG A 299 5.68 -4.92 12.72
CA ARG A 299 4.89 -3.77 12.24
C ARG A 299 4.87 -2.69 13.31
N ALA A 300 5.00 -1.42 12.93
CA ALA A 300 5.03 -0.29 13.86
C ALA A 300 6.06 -0.49 14.99
N ASN A 301 7.24 -1.03 14.63
CA ASN A 301 8.31 -1.41 15.55
C ASN A 301 7.89 -2.33 16.71
N ARG A 302 6.98 -3.27 16.42
CA ARG A 302 6.49 -4.28 17.37
C ARG A 302 6.48 -5.64 16.71
N VAL A 303 6.64 -6.69 17.51
CA VAL A 303 6.42 -8.08 17.08
C VAL A 303 4.95 -8.25 16.73
N ARG A 304 4.67 -8.57 15.47
CA ARG A 304 3.32 -8.82 14.95
C ARG A 304 3.02 -10.31 14.87
N ILE A 305 4.03 -11.10 14.51
CA ILE A 305 3.97 -12.56 14.43
C ILE A 305 5.22 -13.06 15.17
N PRO A 306 5.06 -13.65 16.37
CA PRO A 306 6.19 -14.22 17.10
C PRO A 306 6.88 -15.28 16.26
N SER A 307 8.22 -15.23 16.21
CA SER A 307 9.02 -16.24 15.55
C SER A 307 10.40 -16.29 16.16
N SER A 308 10.89 -17.49 16.46
CA SER A 308 12.25 -17.66 16.93
C SER A 308 13.25 -17.19 15.86
N PRO A 309 14.18 -16.29 16.20
CA PRO A 309 15.33 -15.97 15.37
C PRO A 309 16.09 -17.22 14.91
N LYS A 310 16.58 -17.20 13.67
CA LYS A 310 17.21 -18.37 13.01
C LYS A 310 18.66 -18.13 12.56
N MET A 311 19.09 -16.88 12.53
CA MET A 311 20.40 -16.43 12.03
C MET A 311 21.21 -15.85 13.19
N SER A 312 22.54 -15.85 13.04
CA SER A 312 23.43 -15.23 14.02
C SER A 312 23.33 -13.69 13.97
N PRO A 313 23.71 -12.98 15.05
CA PRO A 313 23.83 -11.53 15.04
C PRO A 313 24.65 -10.98 13.85
N GLU A 314 25.77 -11.63 13.53
CA GLU A 314 26.69 -11.20 12.48
C GLU A 314 26.06 -11.31 11.08
N GLU A 315 25.28 -12.37 10.83
CA GLU A 315 24.54 -12.53 9.57
C GLU A 315 23.49 -11.43 9.40
N VAL A 316 22.75 -11.12 10.47
CA VAL A 316 21.76 -10.03 10.48
C VAL A 316 22.44 -8.67 10.28
N GLN A 317 23.61 -8.45 10.88
CA GLN A 317 24.40 -7.24 10.67
C GLN A 317 24.84 -7.07 9.23
N GLY A 318 25.23 -8.16 8.56
CA GLY A 318 25.55 -8.15 7.13
C GLY A 318 24.37 -7.65 6.29
N ILE A 319 23.17 -8.18 6.54
CA ILE A 319 21.94 -7.76 5.84
C ILE A 319 21.61 -6.28 6.13
N LEU A 320 21.74 -5.84 7.37
CA LEU A 320 21.50 -4.43 7.72
C LEU A 320 22.49 -3.47 7.06
N ALA A 321 23.74 -3.89 6.84
CA ALA A 321 24.73 -3.12 6.11
C ALA A 321 24.35 -2.92 4.64
N ASP A 322 23.64 -3.87 4.03
CA ASP A 322 23.07 -3.73 2.68
C ASP A 322 21.97 -2.66 2.59
N TYR A 323 21.50 -2.15 3.73
CA TYR A 323 20.56 -1.02 3.83
C TYR A 323 21.20 0.24 4.43
N SER A 324 22.54 0.29 4.50
CA SER A 324 23.29 1.39 5.12
C SER A 324 22.89 1.67 6.58
N LEU A 325 22.50 0.62 7.33
CA LEU A 325 22.13 0.70 8.75
C LEU A 325 23.08 -0.10 9.64
N PRO A 326 24.28 0.42 9.98
CA PRO A 326 25.24 -0.29 10.82
C PRO A 326 24.78 -0.35 12.29
N GLY A 327 24.05 -1.40 12.65
CA GLY A 327 23.53 -1.62 14.00
C GLY A 327 24.19 -2.76 14.77
N LYS A 328 24.14 -2.71 16.11
CA LYS A 328 24.41 -3.89 16.94
C LYS A 328 23.16 -4.75 17.06
N VAL A 329 23.29 -6.05 16.82
CA VAL A 329 22.16 -6.98 16.86
C VAL A 329 22.20 -7.80 18.14
N ALA A 330 21.09 -7.84 18.86
CA ALA A 330 20.83 -8.77 19.96
C ALA A 330 19.71 -9.74 19.56
N VAL A 331 19.86 -11.01 19.94
CA VAL A 331 18.85 -12.04 19.71
C VAL A 331 17.95 -12.12 20.95
N CYS A 332 16.65 -11.95 20.75
CA CYS A 332 15.61 -12.17 21.76
C CYS A 332 14.87 -13.48 21.46
N ASP A 333 13.97 -13.90 22.35
CA ASP A 333 13.23 -15.17 22.17
C ASP A 333 12.37 -15.21 20.89
N ASP A 334 11.80 -14.06 20.50
CA ASP A 334 10.81 -13.93 19.42
C ASP A 334 11.14 -12.86 18.36
N HIS A 335 12.33 -12.22 18.44
CA HIS A 335 12.76 -11.17 17.51
C HIS A 335 14.27 -10.89 17.56
N TYR A 336 14.76 -10.12 16.59
CA TYR A 336 16.04 -9.41 16.70
C TYR A 336 15.81 -7.98 17.19
N PHE A 337 16.61 -7.55 18.16
CA PHE A 337 16.68 -6.15 18.57
C PHE A 337 17.94 -5.51 17.97
N VAL A 338 17.77 -4.37 17.31
CA VAL A 338 18.82 -3.64 16.61
C VAL A 338 19.05 -2.30 17.29
N GLU A 339 20.26 -2.11 17.81
CA GLU A 339 20.71 -0.85 18.37
C GLU A 339 21.47 -0.06 17.30
N LEU A 340 20.80 0.94 16.74
CA LEU A 340 21.38 1.91 15.80
C LEU A 340 22.11 3.02 16.56
N PRO A 341 23.23 3.54 16.00
CA PRO A 341 23.97 4.64 16.57
C PRO A 341 23.15 5.94 16.58
N PRO A 342 23.54 6.95 17.39
CA PRO A 342 22.93 8.27 17.33
C PRO A 342 23.04 8.89 15.93
N GLY A 343 21.92 9.40 15.41
CA GLY A 343 21.85 10.00 14.08
C GLY A 343 21.20 9.11 13.02
N ASP A 344 21.21 7.79 13.23
CA ASP A 344 20.59 6.80 12.33
C ASP A 344 19.17 6.47 12.77
N THR A 345 18.31 6.14 11.82
CA THR A 345 16.91 5.77 12.07
C THR A 345 16.42 4.79 11.02
N ALA A 346 15.84 3.68 11.45
CA ALA A 346 15.15 2.77 10.54
C ALA A 346 13.71 3.23 10.34
N THR A 347 13.30 3.42 9.10
CA THR A 347 11.89 3.64 8.76
C THR A 347 11.11 2.33 8.79
N GLU A 348 9.77 2.40 8.83
CA GLU A 348 8.91 1.21 8.66
C GLU A 348 9.20 0.48 7.34
N ASP A 349 9.56 1.21 6.29
CA ASP A 349 9.88 0.62 4.99
C ASP A 349 11.10 -0.31 5.08
N VAL A 350 12.24 0.20 5.56
CA VAL A 350 13.45 -0.60 5.76
C VAL A 350 13.22 -1.73 6.77
N ALA A 351 12.59 -1.41 7.91
CA ALA A 351 12.36 -2.39 8.97
C ALA A 351 11.49 -3.57 8.50
N MET A 352 10.50 -3.33 7.63
CA MET A 352 9.64 -4.38 7.11
C MET A 352 10.28 -5.17 5.97
N VAL A 353 11.08 -4.53 5.10
CA VAL A 353 11.86 -5.24 4.07
C VAL A 353 12.82 -6.22 4.75
N VAL A 354 13.64 -5.73 5.68
CA VAL A 354 14.60 -6.56 6.43
C VAL A 354 13.88 -7.67 7.21
N GLY A 355 12.78 -7.36 7.89
CA GLY A 355 12.00 -8.37 8.62
C GLY A 355 11.40 -9.45 7.71
N ALA A 356 11.00 -9.10 6.48
CA ALA A 356 10.51 -10.08 5.50
C ALA A 356 11.65 -10.96 4.95
N GLN A 357 12.82 -10.37 4.68
CA GLN A 357 14.00 -11.11 4.22
C GLN A 357 14.50 -12.12 5.24
N LEU A 358 14.56 -11.71 6.51
CA LEU A 358 15.01 -12.55 7.63
C LEU A 358 13.97 -13.60 8.05
N ASP A 359 12.73 -13.53 7.55
CA ASP A 359 11.60 -14.29 8.07
C ASP A 359 11.50 -14.15 9.61
N ALA A 360 11.71 -12.94 10.14
CA ALA A 360 11.79 -12.66 11.57
C ALA A 360 11.27 -11.26 11.91
N ALA A 361 10.84 -11.06 13.16
CA ALA A 361 10.56 -9.71 13.63
C ALA A 361 11.89 -8.99 13.93
N VAL A 362 12.01 -7.75 13.48
CA VAL A 362 13.18 -6.88 13.72
C VAL A 362 12.69 -5.58 14.32
N ILE A 363 13.24 -5.24 15.49
CA ILE A 363 12.84 -4.10 16.30
C ILE A 363 14.05 -3.19 16.48
N PHE A 364 13.88 -1.90 16.25
CA PHE A 364 14.95 -0.92 16.31
C PHE A 364 14.80 -0.01 17.53
N ASN A 365 15.90 0.36 18.18
CA ASN A 365 15.90 1.39 19.24
C ASN A 365 15.55 2.79 18.70
N ARG A 366 15.86 3.06 17.43
CA ARG A 366 15.61 4.30 16.69
C ARG A 366 14.79 3.99 15.46
N TYR A 367 13.53 4.35 15.52
CA TYR A 367 12.54 3.95 14.54
C TYR A 367 11.64 5.11 14.16
N ARG A 368 11.29 5.19 12.88
CA ARG A 368 10.30 6.13 12.37
C ARG A 368 9.20 5.40 11.60
N ARG A 369 7.94 5.69 11.93
CA ARG A 369 6.81 4.97 11.31
C ARG A 369 6.58 5.38 9.86
N THR A 370 6.78 6.65 9.57
CA THR A 370 6.51 7.28 8.27
C THR A 370 7.70 8.18 7.93
N ALA A 371 8.19 8.10 6.71
CA ALA A 371 9.40 8.81 6.31
C ALA A 371 9.31 10.34 6.55
N ALA A 372 10.38 10.89 7.11
CA ALA A 372 10.67 12.32 7.16
C ALA A 372 11.45 12.74 5.91
N LEU A 373 11.67 14.04 5.69
CA LEU A 373 12.46 14.52 4.55
C LEU A 373 13.89 14.00 4.61
N ARG A 374 14.46 13.92 5.82
CA ARG A 374 15.80 13.36 6.03
C ARG A 374 15.92 11.90 5.62
N ASP A 375 14.86 11.10 5.77
CA ASP A 375 14.87 9.71 5.29
C ASP A 375 14.84 9.63 3.76
N VAL A 376 14.09 10.51 3.10
CA VAL A 376 14.08 10.58 1.63
C VAL A 376 15.45 10.97 1.10
N TRP A 377 16.12 11.93 1.74
CA TRP A 377 17.50 12.30 1.43
C TRP A 377 18.45 11.11 1.62
N PHE A 378 18.37 10.44 2.77
CA PHE A 378 19.14 9.23 3.06
C PHE A 378 18.93 8.14 2.00
N TYR A 379 17.68 7.90 1.58
CA TYR A 379 17.38 6.92 0.54
C TYR A 379 18.07 7.23 -0.80
N TYR A 380 18.08 8.51 -1.17
CA TYR A 380 18.75 8.98 -2.38
C TYR A 380 20.28 8.84 -2.28
N GLU A 381 20.88 9.34 -1.21
CA GLU A 381 22.34 9.33 -1.03
C GLU A 381 22.93 7.94 -0.97
N GLN A 382 22.23 7.02 -0.30
CA GLN A 382 22.68 5.65 -0.11
C GLN A 382 22.33 4.71 -1.27
N GLY A 383 21.68 5.24 -2.33
CA GLY A 383 21.20 4.46 -3.47
C GLY A 383 20.17 3.40 -3.05
N LEU A 384 19.42 3.65 -1.99
CA LEU A 384 18.35 2.76 -1.56
C LEU A 384 17.14 2.87 -2.48
N LEU A 385 16.87 4.08 -2.98
CA LEU A 385 15.86 4.36 -4.00
C LEU A 385 16.41 5.25 -5.10
N ASP A 386 16.09 4.93 -6.36
CA ASP A 386 16.45 5.74 -7.53
C ASP A 386 15.47 6.91 -7.75
N ILE A 387 15.26 7.72 -6.71
CA ILE A 387 14.27 8.82 -6.73
C ILE A 387 14.76 10.09 -7.43
N GLY A 388 16.05 10.16 -7.77
CA GLY A 388 16.67 11.36 -8.36
C GLY A 388 15.97 11.87 -9.62
N PRO A 389 15.70 11.02 -10.63
CA PRO A 389 14.99 11.43 -11.84
C PRO A 389 13.60 12.02 -11.58
N TYR A 390 12.91 11.57 -10.53
CA TYR A 390 11.52 11.92 -10.24
C TYR A 390 11.37 13.19 -9.41
N LEU A 391 12.33 13.47 -8.53
CA LEU A 391 12.41 14.74 -7.83
C LEU A 391 12.90 15.85 -8.78
N GLY A 392 13.86 15.52 -9.65
CA GLY A 392 14.51 16.49 -10.52
C GLY A 392 15.46 17.41 -9.76
N ARG A 393 16.30 18.13 -10.50
CA ARG A 393 17.43 18.90 -9.95
C ARG A 393 17.01 19.95 -8.91
N GLU A 394 15.95 20.71 -9.18
CA GLU A 394 15.51 21.80 -8.30
C GLU A 394 14.98 21.27 -6.95
N MET A 395 14.16 20.22 -6.99
CA MET A 395 13.62 19.62 -5.77
C MET A 395 14.71 18.91 -4.96
N LEU A 396 15.65 18.22 -5.63
CA LEU A 396 16.79 17.60 -4.96
C LEU A 396 17.64 18.65 -4.25
N LYS A 397 17.93 19.77 -4.91
CA LYS A 397 18.67 20.88 -4.30
C LYS A 397 17.93 21.43 -3.09
N ALA A 398 16.64 21.71 -3.22
CA ALA A 398 15.83 22.24 -2.13
C ALA A 398 15.70 21.24 -0.97
N LEU A 399 15.63 19.94 -1.26
CA LEU A 399 15.62 18.88 -0.24
C LEU A 399 16.96 18.84 0.52
N ALA A 400 18.08 18.90 -0.20
CA ALA A 400 19.43 18.93 0.38
C ALA A 400 19.61 20.15 1.31
N GLU A 401 19.17 21.33 0.85
CA GLU A 401 19.16 22.55 1.66
C GLU A 401 18.28 22.40 2.91
N ALA A 402 17.09 21.81 2.78
CA ALA A 402 16.15 21.61 3.89
C ALA A 402 16.70 20.66 4.97
N VAL A 403 17.45 19.63 4.59
CA VAL A 403 18.06 18.68 5.54
C VAL A 403 19.42 19.13 6.08
N GLY A 404 19.91 20.30 5.64
CA GLY A 404 21.17 20.88 6.09
C GLY A 404 22.42 20.26 5.46
N ASP A 405 22.30 19.66 4.27
CA ASP A 405 23.43 19.07 3.52
C ASP A 405 23.69 19.81 2.19
N PRO A 406 24.51 20.87 2.20
CA PRO A 406 24.81 21.64 0.99
C PRO A 406 25.77 20.93 0.01
N ALA A 407 26.28 19.71 0.30
CA ALA A 407 27.23 19.02 -0.57
C ALA A 407 26.62 18.54 -1.91
N ALA A 408 25.30 18.59 -2.04
CA ALA A 408 24.55 18.19 -3.23
C ALA A 408 24.82 19.02 -4.51
N ASP A 409 25.44 20.20 -4.42
CA ASP A 409 25.84 20.98 -5.61
C ASP A 409 26.98 20.30 -6.41
N SER A 410 27.57 19.20 -5.91
CA SER A 410 28.72 18.52 -6.53
C SER A 410 28.51 17.06 -6.96
N ALA A 411 27.38 16.42 -6.61
CA ALA A 411 27.16 15.00 -6.89
C ALA A 411 26.20 14.77 -8.07
N ARG A 412 26.75 14.23 -9.16
CA ARG A 412 26.15 13.86 -10.47
C ARG A 412 26.03 15.00 -11.49
N GLY A 413 27.15 15.67 -11.74
CA GLY A 413 27.48 16.22 -13.05
C GLY A 413 28.35 15.23 -13.84
N SER A 414 27.77 14.14 -14.35
CA SER A 414 28.35 13.31 -15.41
C SER A 414 27.33 12.25 -15.87
N GLU A 415 26.39 12.66 -16.72
CA GLU A 415 26.14 12.12 -18.07
C GLU A 415 25.03 12.93 -18.76
#